data_AF-A0A354MB66-F1
#
_entry.id   AF-A0A354MB66-F1
#
_cell.length_a   1.000
_cell.length_b   1.000
_cell.length_c   1.000
_cell.angle_alpha   90.00
_cell.angle_beta   90.00
_cell.angle_gamma   90.00
#
_symmetry.space_group_name_H-M   'P 1'
#
loop_
_entity.id
_entity.type
_entity.pdbx_description
1 polymer ?
#
loop_
_entity_poly.entity_id
_entity_poly.type
_entity_poly.pdbx_seq_one_letter_code
_entity_poly.pdbx_strand_id
1 'polypeptide(L)'
;MSYAIIRNTKYKRENLKGIFRHNERRNKNYSNENIDKEKSYLNYSLKSPQYSYEKEFDKIREKYNLKGQIKTVSNIACEYIITSDHDYFERIGEEETKRFFEIAYKFVSEYKELGEQYIMSAKVHMDEQTPHMHLVFLPVVHTTDKKGNAIDKLACSEFWKAKDSYRQLQDAFYNYMVQNGFELQRGIPREETGREHYSVEEYKKITNFKQTKEILNNMKLKLPDIPDITDININRLSKKRDEKIIEEIIKPKDNVIQNLYQDNMNLHRQLSRQAQVIEEAEKYQKERDRIMADNEKLHCEVDNIKTEYDKKEFELEWKYTNKINKLEKENRFLHKVVDRFKETIDIFITWICKKFDMGEENNLIRDFERENNIMLDAEKQIKHEEREKDLNFEKFVSVK
;
A
#
# COMPACT_ATOMS: atom_id res chain seq x y z
N MET A 1 -10.76 22.45 0.66
CA MET A 1 -10.34 21.62 1.81
C MET A 1 -8.91 21.20 1.54
N SER A 2 -8.02 21.44 2.49
CA SER A 2 -6.57 21.32 2.28
C SER A 2 -5.99 20.12 3.00
N TYR A 3 -5.03 19.44 2.39
CA TYR A 3 -4.46 18.19 2.92
C TYR A 3 -3.11 18.42 3.62
N ALA A 4 -2.86 17.67 4.68
CA ALA A 4 -1.53 17.55 5.28
C ALA A 4 -0.66 16.65 4.38
N ILE A 5 0.39 17.21 3.78
CA ILE A 5 1.27 16.48 2.85
C ILE A 5 2.63 16.28 3.50
N ILE A 6 2.97 15.03 3.75
CA ILE A 6 4.33 14.58 4.10
C ILE A 6 4.72 13.41 3.22
N ARG A 7 5.91 13.49 2.62
CA ARG A 7 6.44 12.41 1.78
C ARG A 7 7.92 12.18 2.04
N ASN A 8 8.29 10.91 2.15
CA ASN A 8 9.67 10.48 2.32
C ASN A 8 10.34 10.12 0.98
N THR A 9 11.54 10.63 0.77
CA THR A 9 12.47 10.20 -0.28
C THR A 9 13.76 9.69 0.37
N LYS A 10 14.27 8.55 -0.11
CA LYS A 10 15.49 7.90 0.41
C LYS A 10 16.67 8.22 -0.50
N TYR A 11 17.81 8.52 0.09
CA TYR A 11 19.00 8.92 -0.65
C TYR A 11 20.24 8.12 -0.29
N LYS A 12 21.03 7.86 -1.34
CA LYS A 12 22.40 7.36 -1.23
C LYS A 12 23.36 8.54 -1.11
N ARG A 13 24.61 8.23 -0.77
CA ARG A 13 25.67 9.23 -0.60
C ARG A 13 25.88 10.12 -1.82
N GLU A 14 25.88 9.53 -3.00
CA GLU A 14 26.06 10.24 -4.28
C GLU A 14 24.98 11.29 -4.56
N ASN A 15 23.78 11.12 -4.02
CA ASN A 15 22.67 12.06 -4.24
C ASN A 15 22.80 13.33 -3.38
N LEU A 16 23.47 13.24 -2.23
CA LEU A 16 23.56 14.33 -1.23
C LEU A 16 24.12 15.63 -1.80
N LYS A 17 25.10 15.54 -2.70
CA LYS A 17 25.68 16.72 -3.36
C LYS A 17 24.65 17.48 -4.21
N GLY A 18 23.81 16.74 -4.94
CA GLY A 18 22.76 17.33 -5.78
C GLY A 18 21.68 18.01 -4.94
N ILE A 19 21.20 17.31 -3.91
CA ILE A 19 20.14 17.79 -3.01
C ILE A 19 20.62 19.02 -2.23
N PHE A 20 21.85 19.00 -1.69
CA PHE A 20 22.44 20.15 -1.00
C PHE A 20 22.46 21.40 -1.90
N ARG A 21 22.88 21.25 -3.16
CA ARG A 21 22.93 22.37 -4.10
C ARG A 21 21.54 22.88 -4.47
N HIS A 22 20.54 21.99 -4.52
CA HIS A 22 19.16 22.35 -4.79
C HIS A 22 18.53 23.11 -3.61
N ASN A 23 18.61 22.54 -2.40
CA ASN A 23 17.96 23.05 -1.19
C ASN A 23 18.62 24.35 -0.72
N GLU A 24 19.95 24.42 -0.71
CA GLU A 24 20.67 25.64 -0.31
C GLU A 24 20.83 26.66 -1.45
N ARG A 25 20.07 26.49 -2.54
CA ARG A 25 20.06 27.37 -3.72
C ARG A 25 21.47 27.72 -4.26
N ARG A 26 22.36 26.72 -4.35
CA ARG A 26 23.75 26.89 -4.83
C ARG A 26 23.96 26.59 -6.32
N ASN A 27 22.90 26.33 -7.08
CA ASN A 27 23.00 26.14 -8.52
C ASN A 27 22.93 27.48 -9.26
N LYS A 28 23.71 27.61 -10.34
CA LYS A 28 23.66 28.79 -11.23
C LYS A 28 22.36 28.78 -12.07
N ASN A 29 21.99 27.60 -12.55
CA ASN A 29 20.80 27.36 -13.36
C ASN A 29 19.96 26.27 -12.70
N TYR A 30 18.65 26.50 -12.64
CA TYR A 30 17.67 25.50 -12.20
C TYR A 30 16.86 25.08 -13.42
N SER A 31 16.61 23.78 -13.55
CA SER A 31 15.69 23.25 -14.57
C SER A 31 14.23 23.57 -14.26
N ASN A 32 13.93 23.96 -13.02
CA ASN A 32 12.59 24.36 -12.60
C ASN A 32 12.38 25.86 -12.88
N GLU A 33 11.60 26.17 -13.92
CA GLU A 33 11.21 27.54 -14.29
C GLU A 33 10.35 28.25 -13.24
N ASN A 34 9.79 27.51 -12.26
CA ASN A 34 8.92 28.08 -11.22
C ASN A 34 9.70 28.67 -10.03
N ILE A 35 11.03 28.67 -10.07
CA ILE A 35 11.85 29.28 -9.02
C ILE A 35 11.95 30.78 -9.30
N ASP A 36 11.29 31.57 -8.46
CA ASP A 36 11.37 33.02 -8.48
C ASP A 36 12.60 33.48 -7.70
N LYS A 37 13.68 33.79 -8.43
CA LYS A 37 14.95 34.24 -7.82
C LYS A 37 14.80 35.51 -7.00
N GLU A 38 13.81 36.35 -7.30
CA GLU A 38 13.55 37.55 -6.53
C GLU A 38 12.96 37.21 -5.17
N LYS A 39 12.29 36.07 -5.00
CA LYS A 39 11.71 35.63 -3.72
C LYS A 39 12.62 34.73 -2.90
N SER A 40 13.76 34.28 -3.43
CA SER A 40 14.67 33.37 -2.71
C SER A 40 15.20 33.93 -1.38
N TYR A 41 15.15 35.26 -1.15
CA TYR A 41 15.48 35.86 0.15
C TYR A 41 14.45 35.56 1.24
N LEU A 42 13.22 35.18 0.86
CA LEU A 42 12.16 34.76 1.78
C LEU A 42 12.37 33.32 2.28
N ASN A 43 13.25 32.55 1.64
CA ASN A 43 13.58 31.20 2.09
C ASN A 43 14.33 31.26 3.41
N TYR A 44 13.96 30.42 4.36
CA TYR A 44 14.60 30.35 5.66
C TYR A 44 14.91 28.91 6.04
N SER A 45 15.78 28.76 7.04
CA SER A 45 16.18 27.45 7.54
C SER A 45 15.80 27.36 9.02
N LEU A 46 15.09 26.32 9.40
CA LEU A 46 14.90 25.97 10.82
C LEU A 46 16.14 25.28 11.38
N LYS A 47 16.85 24.54 10.51
CA LYS A 47 18.17 23.98 10.79
C LYS A 47 19.04 24.11 9.57
N SER A 48 20.13 24.87 9.71
CA SER A 48 21.09 25.09 8.63
C SER A 48 22.26 24.12 8.73
N PRO A 49 22.69 23.51 7.61
CA PRO A 49 23.93 22.75 7.59
C PRO A 49 25.13 23.72 7.68
N GLN A 50 26.20 23.34 8.38
CA GLN A 50 27.44 24.11 8.40
C GLN A 50 28.30 23.80 7.15
N TYR A 51 28.22 22.57 6.66
CA TYR A 51 28.98 22.08 5.50
C TYR A 51 28.05 21.48 4.43
N SER A 52 28.62 20.88 3.38
CA SER A 52 27.83 20.07 2.47
C SER A 52 27.21 18.88 3.19
N TYR A 53 26.06 18.39 2.73
CA TYR A 53 25.37 17.25 3.34
C TYR A 53 26.27 16.00 3.46
N GLU A 54 27.18 15.78 2.52
CA GLU A 54 28.16 14.68 2.62
C GLU A 54 29.10 14.82 3.83
N LYS A 55 29.55 16.04 4.12
CA LYS A 55 30.42 16.33 5.26
C LYS A 55 29.65 16.33 6.57
N GLU A 56 28.43 16.86 6.58
CA GLU A 56 27.53 16.79 7.74
C GLU A 56 27.26 15.34 8.14
N PHE A 57 26.98 14.50 7.15
CA PHE A 57 26.81 13.07 7.35
C PHE A 57 28.01 12.43 8.06
N ASP A 58 29.24 12.67 7.57
CA ASP A 58 30.45 12.12 8.19
C ASP A 58 30.64 12.63 9.62
N LYS A 59 30.42 13.94 9.84
CA LYS A 59 30.56 14.57 11.15
C LYS A 59 29.55 14.03 12.17
N ILE A 60 28.27 13.91 11.80
CA ILE A 60 27.23 13.37 12.69
C ILE A 60 27.55 11.90 13.00
N ARG A 61 27.96 11.13 11.99
CA ARG A 61 28.35 9.73 12.17
C ARG A 61 29.50 9.56 13.14
N GLU A 62 30.54 10.38 13.02
CA GLU A 62 31.71 10.36 13.91
C GLU A 62 31.34 10.86 15.31
N LYS A 63 30.70 12.04 15.40
CA LYS A 63 30.33 12.69 16.67
C LYS A 63 29.45 11.81 17.55
N TYR A 64 28.48 11.11 16.97
CA TYR A 64 27.57 10.23 17.70
C TYR A 64 27.94 8.75 17.60
N ASN A 65 29.12 8.43 17.05
CA ASN A 65 29.64 7.06 16.93
C ASN A 65 28.63 6.07 16.33
N LEU A 66 27.89 6.51 15.30
CA LEU A 66 26.78 5.75 14.74
C LEU A 66 27.25 4.42 14.16
N LYS A 67 26.61 3.34 14.61
CA LYS A 67 26.88 1.97 14.19
C LYS A 67 26.11 1.63 12.91
N GLY A 68 26.50 0.53 12.26
CA GLY A 68 25.86 0.05 11.04
C GLY A 68 26.83 -0.08 9.87
N GLN A 69 26.66 -1.13 9.07
CA GLN A 69 27.47 -1.35 7.87
C GLN A 69 26.90 -0.52 6.72
N ILE A 70 27.62 0.51 6.32
CA ILE A 70 27.23 1.38 5.21
C ILE A 70 27.95 0.91 3.95
N LYS A 71 27.19 0.36 3.01
CA LYS A 71 27.66 0.01 1.66
C LYS A 71 27.35 1.18 0.71
N THR A 72 28.02 1.23 -0.43
CA THR A 72 27.78 2.25 -1.47
C THR A 72 26.32 2.32 -1.91
N VAL A 73 25.64 1.17 -1.96
CA VAL A 73 24.22 1.05 -2.33
C VAL A 73 23.25 1.40 -1.18
N SER A 74 23.74 1.69 0.01
CA SER A 74 22.90 1.92 1.19
C SER A 74 22.26 3.30 1.14
N ASN A 75 20.98 3.37 1.48
CA ASN A 75 20.32 4.64 1.75
C ASN A 75 20.80 5.15 3.10
N ILE A 76 21.45 6.31 3.10
CA ILE A 76 22.08 6.90 4.28
C ILE A 76 21.33 8.10 4.82
N ALA A 77 20.48 8.73 4.01
CA ALA A 77 19.67 9.87 4.40
C ALA A 77 18.24 9.71 3.89
N CYS A 78 17.33 10.41 4.55
CA CYS A 78 15.94 10.55 4.14
C CYS A 78 15.63 12.05 4.05
N GLU A 79 14.76 12.42 3.12
CA GLU A 79 14.22 13.76 3.00
C GLU A 79 12.71 13.70 3.08
N TYR A 80 12.15 14.49 4.01
CA TYR A 80 10.74 14.78 4.01
C TYR A 80 10.47 16.05 3.22
N ILE A 81 9.56 15.92 2.26
CA ILE A 81 8.86 17.06 1.68
C ILE A 81 7.60 17.26 2.50
N ILE A 82 7.49 18.42 3.15
CA ILE A 82 6.35 18.79 3.98
C ILE A 82 5.68 20.03 3.39
N THR A 83 4.39 19.95 3.13
CA THR A 83 3.61 21.04 2.50
C THR A 83 2.10 20.82 2.65
N SER A 84 1.32 21.68 2.01
CA SER A 84 -0.13 21.58 1.78
C SER A 84 -0.44 22.14 0.38
N ASP A 85 -1.68 22.56 0.11
CA ASP A 85 -2.00 23.30 -1.12
C ASP A 85 -1.68 24.80 -0.98
N HIS A 86 -1.63 25.49 -2.12
CA HIS A 86 -1.33 26.92 -2.19
C HIS A 86 -2.37 27.75 -1.42
N ASP A 87 -3.66 27.47 -1.68
CA ASP A 87 -4.81 28.14 -1.06
C ASP A 87 -4.80 28.03 0.48
N TYR A 88 -4.25 26.95 1.05
CA TYR A 88 -4.05 26.81 2.49
C TYR A 88 -3.10 27.86 3.04
N PHE A 89 -1.91 27.99 2.44
CA PHE A 89 -0.89 28.92 2.92
C PHE A 89 -1.29 30.38 2.70
N GLU A 90 -1.99 30.68 1.61
CA GLU A 90 -2.58 32.01 1.41
C GLU A 90 -3.60 32.35 2.50
N ARG A 91 -4.43 31.37 2.91
CA ARG A 91 -5.47 31.57 3.93
C ARG A 91 -4.91 31.77 5.33
N ILE A 92 -3.88 31.01 5.73
CA ILE A 92 -3.31 31.11 7.09
C ILE A 92 -2.30 32.27 7.23
N GLY A 93 -1.75 32.76 6.12
CA GLY A 93 -0.79 33.86 6.11
C GLY A 93 0.63 33.45 6.53
N GLU A 94 1.57 34.40 6.45
CA GLU A 94 3.01 34.12 6.61
C GLU A 94 3.42 33.69 8.03
N GLU A 95 2.84 34.29 9.06
CA GLU A 95 3.18 33.97 10.47
C GLU A 95 2.77 32.54 10.81
N GLU A 96 1.53 32.15 10.50
CA GLU A 96 1.07 30.78 10.71
C GLU A 96 1.75 29.78 9.78
N THR A 97 2.18 30.21 8.59
CA THR A 97 3.01 29.38 7.71
C THR A 97 4.36 29.06 8.37
N LYS A 98 4.99 30.04 9.03
CA LYS A 98 6.22 29.79 9.82
C LYS A 98 5.95 28.83 10.97
N ARG A 99 4.88 29.06 11.74
CA ARG A 99 4.45 28.16 12.82
C ARG A 99 4.20 26.75 12.32
N PHE A 100 3.56 26.59 11.15
CA PHE A 100 3.30 25.30 10.53
C PHE A 100 4.60 24.52 10.30
N PHE A 101 5.62 25.15 9.73
CA PHE A 101 6.90 24.48 9.48
C PHE A 101 7.69 24.23 10.76
N GLU A 102 7.62 25.09 11.77
CA GLU A 102 8.23 24.87 13.09
C GLU A 102 7.61 23.67 13.82
N ILE A 103 6.29 23.57 13.82
CA ILE A 103 5.57 22.43 14.40
C ILE A 103 5.87 21.15 13.62
N ALA A 104 5.92 21.21 12.28
CA ALA A 104 6.30 20.07 11.46
C ALA A 104 7.75 19.63 11.71
N TYR A 105 8.66 20.57 11.92
CA TYR A 105 10.04 20.29 12.28
C TYR A 105 10.13 19.57 13.64
N LYS A 106 9.38 20.05 14.63
CA LYS A 106 9.29 19.43 15.95
C LYS A 106 8.74 18.01 15.86
N PHE A 107 7.66 17.79 15.12
CA PHE A 107 7.11 16.46 14.85
C PHE A 107 8.19 15.51 14.34
N VAL A 108 8.98 15.92 13.34
CA VAL A 108 10.02 15.06 12.75
C VAL A 108 11.14 14.75 13.75
N SER A 109 11.50 15.71 14.60
CA SER A 109 12.51 15.48 15.65
C SER A 109 12.03 14.49 16.72
N GLU A 110 10.73 14.42 16.98
CA GLU A 110 10.13 13.53 17.99
C GLU A 110 9.70 12.17 17.40
N TYR A 111 9.37 12.12 16.10
CA TYR A 111 8.85 10.93 15.45
C TYR A 111 9.87 9.77 15.47
N LYS A 112 9.44 8.64 16.04
CA LYS A 112 10.29 7.45 16.28
C LYS A 112 11.53 7.72 17.11
N GLU A 113 11.46 8.71 18.01
CA GLU A 113 12.57 9.10 18.88
C GLU A 113 13.83 9.50 18.09
N LEU A 114 13.67 10.00 16.86
CA LEU A 114 14.80 10.33 15.98
C LEU A 114 15.78 11.29 16.66
N GLY A 115 15.28 12.33 17.30
CA GLY A 115 16.11 13.35 17.92
C GLY A 115 16.65 14.37 16.92
N GLU A 116 16.76 15.60 17.39
CA GLU A 116 17.16 16.75 16.57
C GLU A 116 18.59 16.62 16.04
N GLN A 117 19.45 15.87 16.75
CA GLN A 117 20.86 15.70 16.42
C GLN A 117 21.13 14.98 15.10
N TYR A 118 20.17 14.20 14.59
CA TYR A 118 20.30 13.48 13.31
C TYR A 118 19.62 14.20 12.14
N ILE A 119 19.02 15.37 12.38
CA ILE A 119 18.53 16.26 11.33
C ILE A 119 19.70 17.09 10.82
N MET A 120 20.02 16.95 9.53
CA MET A 120 21.12 17.69 8.89
C MET A 120 20.67 19.07 8.44
N SER A 121 19.44 19.19 7.94
CA SER A 121 18.94 20.42 7.33
C SER A 121 17.42 20.44 7.34
N ALA A 122 16.85 21.61 7.56
CA ALA A 122 15.42 21.86 7.41
C ALA A 122 15.25 23.22 6.73
N LYS A 123 15.06 23.19 5.41
CA LYS A 123 15.00 24.37 4.55
C LYS A 123 13.58 24.59 4.05
N VAL A 124 13.04 25.78 4.28
CA VAL A 124 11.73 26.19 3.77
C VAL A 124 11.93 27.01 2.51
N HIS A 125 11.29 26.58 1.42
CA HIS A 125 11.24 27.28 0.15
C HIS A 125 9.91 28.03 0.02
N MET A 126 10.00 29.35 -0.10
CA MET A 126 8.92 30.29 -0.36
C MET A 126 8.98 30.86 -1.79
N ASP A 127 10.05 30.54 -2.52
CA ASP A 127 10.36 31.00 -3.87
C ASP A 127 9.86 30.08 -4.99
N GLU A 128 9.02 29.09 -4.65
CA GLU A 128 8.34 28.21 -5.59
C GLU A 128 6.82 28.41 -5.50
N GLN A 129 6.04 27.68 -6.31
CA GLN A 129 4.59 27.87 -6.41
C GLN A 129 3.86 27.71 -5.07
N THR A 130 4.26 26.77 -4.23
CA THR A 130 3.66 26.52 -2.92
C THR A 130 4.75 26.43 -1.88
N PRO A 131 4.60 27.10 -0.71
CA PRO A 131 5.51 26.95 0.41
C PRO A 131 5.71 25.48 0.78
N HIS A 132 6.96 25.04 0.89
CA HIS A 132 7.27 23.67 1.29
C HIS A 132 8.62 23.57 1.99
N MET A 133 8.75 22.58 2.86
CA MET A 133 9.99 22.31 3.59
C MET A 133 10.67 21.04 3.09
N HIS A 134 11.95 21.16 2.80
CA HIS A 134 12.89 20.06 2.61
C HIS A 134 13.61 19.79 3.94
N LEU A 135 13.23 18.70 4.61
CA LEU A 135 13.87 18.28 5.86
C LEU A 135 14.68 17.01 5.63
N VAL A 136 16.01 17.14 5.68
CA VAL A 136 16.96 16.06 5.45
C VAL A 136 17.51 15.54 6.77
N PHE A 137 17.39 14.24 7.02
CA PHE A 137 17.80 13.58 8.26
C PHE A 137 18.45 12.22 8.02
N LEU A 138 19.14 11.72 9.03
CA LEU A 138 19.74 10.38 9.04
C LEU A 138 18.80 9.39 9.75
N PRO A 139 18.37 8.30 9.10
CA PRO A 139 17.46 7.32 9.70
C PRO A 139 18.19 6.42 10.70
N VAL A 140 18.31 6.92 11.93
CA VAL A 140 18.93 6.23 13.07
C VAL A 140 17.88 5.44 13.83
N VAL A 141 18.24 4.21 14.23
CA VAL A 141 17.44 3.32 15.06
C VAL A 141 18.20 3.05 16.35
N HIS A 142 17.55 3.32 17.48
CA HIS A 142 18.06 3.00 18.81
C HIS A 142 17.82 1.51 19.09
N THR A 143 18.90 0.72 19.21
CA THR A 143 18.82 -0.73 19.38
C THR A 143 19.94 -1.24 20.28
N THR A 144 19.93 -2.51 20.65
CA THR A 144 21.01 -3.15 21.40
C THR A 144 21.95 -3.93 20.49
N ASP A 145 23.25 -3.90 20.77
CA ASP A 145 24.23 -4.75 20.08
C ASP A 145 24.09 -6.22 20.50
N LYS A 146 24.86 -7.12 19.86
CA LYS A 146 24.88 -8.55 20.20
C LYS A 146 25.37 -8.85 21.62
N LYS A 147 25.95 -7.87 22.31
CA LYS A 147 26.48 -7.95 23.67
C LYS A 147 25.55 -7.28 24.70
N GLY A 148 24.40 -6.75 24.27
CA GLY A 148 23.41 -6.10 25.13
C GLY A 148 23.63 -4.60 25.38
N ASN A 149 24.61 -3.96 24.72
CA ASN A 149 24.86 -2.52 24.88
C ASN A 149 23.90 -1.71 24.00
N ALA A 150 23.35 -0.61 24.53
CA ALA A 150 22.58 0.34 23.74
C ALA A 150 23.48 1.00 22.67
N ILE A 151 23.02 0.98 21.42
CA ILE A 151 23.71 1.55 20.27
C ILE A 151 22.75 2.32 19.38
N ASP A 152 23.26 3.41 18.81
CA ASP A 152 22.59 4.15 17.75
C ASP A 152 23.05 3.61 16.41
N LYS A 153 22.13 3.04 15.63
CA LYS A 153 22.45 2.38 14.37
C LYS A 153 21.82 3.12 13.21
N LEU A 154 22.64 3.56 12.25
CA LEU A 154 22.14 4.09 10.99
C LEU A 154 21.63 2.95 10.10
N ALA A 155 20.31 2.83 9.96
CA ALA A 155 19.69 1.75 9.20
C ALA A 155 18.33 2.17 8.61
N CYS A 156 18.35 2.70 7.38
CA CYS A 156 17.14 3.14 6.67
C CYS A 156 16.08 2.04 6.52
N SER A 157 16.49 0.79 6.26
CA SER A 157 15.56 -0.34 6.14
C SER A 157 14.90 -0.70 7.47
N GLU A 158 15.63 -0.61 8.58
CA GLU A 158 15.09 -0.88 9.92
C GLU A 158 14.19 0.26 10.41
N PHE A 159 14.57 1.51 10.13
CA PHE A 159 13.74 2.68 10.41
C PHE A 159 12.38 2.60 9.71
N TRP A 160 12.35 2.06 8.48
CA TRP A 160 11.14 1.88 7.66
C TRP A 160 10.67 0.42 7.57
N LYS A 161 10.92 -0.40 8.60
CA LYS A 161 10.68 -1.86 8.56
C LYS A 161 9.19 -2.25 8.44
N ALA A 162 8.29 -1.50 9.08
CA ALA A 162 6.86 -1.84 9.07
C ALA A 162 6.26 -1.67 7.65
N LYS A 163 5.43 -2.64 7.24
CA LYS A 163 4.80 -2.67 5.90
C LYS A 163 4.01 -1.40 5.61
N ASP A 164 3.37 -0.84 6.63
CA ASP A 164 2.55 0.37 6.60
C ASP A 164 3.26 1.59 7.23
N SER A 165 4.59 1.56 7.34
CA SER A 165 5.37 2.61 8.01
C SER A 165 5.14 4.03 7.46
N TYR A 166 4.86 4.18 6.16
CA TYR A 166 4.52 5.47 5.57
C TYR A 166 3.06 5.89 5.83
N ARG A 167 2.14 4.95 5.97
CA ARG A 167 0.77 5.25 6.40
C ARG A 167 0.78 5.77 7.83
N GLN A 168 1.52 5.08 8.71
CA GLN A 168 1.75 5.53 10.09
C GLN A 168 2.39 6.92 10.14
N LEU A 169 3.38 7.22 9.29
CA LEU A 169 3.97 8.55 9.19
C LEU A 169 2.92 9.61 8.85
N GLN A 170 2.11 9.36 7.82
CA GLN A 170 1.11 10.32 7.36
C GLN A 170 -0.02 10.51 8.39
N ASP A 171 -0.46 9.43 9.05
CA ASP A 171 -1.49 9.47 10.10
C ASP A 171 -0.97 10.24 11.32
N ALA A 172 0.25 9.92 11.77
CA ALA A 172 0.89 10.59 12.90
C ALA A 172 1.14 12.07 12.63
N PHE A 173 1.64 12.40 11.43
CA PHE A 173 1.86 13.79 11.02
C PHE A 173 0.55 14.57 10.99
N TYR A 174 -0.47 14.04 10.33
CA TYR A 174 -1.79 14.65 10.29
C TYR A 174 -2.35 14.92 11.70
N ASN A 175 -2.35 13.89 12.56
CA ASN A 175 -2.86 14.03 13.93
C ASN A 175 -2.08 15.09 14.71
N TYR A 176 -0.75 15.11 14.58
CA TYR A 176 0.10 16.08 15.26
C TYR A 176 -0.19 17.51 14.79
N MET A 177 -0.35 17.73 13.48
CA MET A 177 -0.67 19.06 12.95
C MET A 177 -2.06 19.54 13.41
N VAL A 178 -3.08 18.68 13.36
CA VAL A 178 -4.43 19.03 13.82
C VAL A 178 -4.47 19.32 15.33
N GLN A 179 -3.76 18.54 16.14
CA GLN A 179 -3.64 18.79 17.59
C GLN A 179 -2.99 20.13 17.91
N ASN A 180 -2.14 20.65 17.01
CA ASN A 180 -1.51 21.96 17.14
C ASN A 180 -2.31 23.09 16.46
N GLY A 181 -3.59 22.85 16.14
CA GLY A 181 -4.54 23.87 15.70
C GLY A 181 -4.55 24.14 14.19
N PHE A 182 -4.02 23.24 13.36
CA PHE A 182 -4.07 23.38 11.91
C PHE A 182 -5.28 22.65 11.30
N GLU A 183 -6.11 23.37 10.55
CA GLU A 183 -7.29 22.84 9.87
C GLU A 183 -6.92 22.15 8.56
N LEU A 184 -6.51 20.89 8.66
CA LEU A 184 -6.09 20.06 7.53
C LEU A 184 -6.93 18.80 7.45
N GLN A 185 -6.82 18.10 6.32
CA GLN A 185 -7.37 16.76 6.16
C GLN A 185 -6.27 15.74 5.92
N ARG A 186 -6.56 14.51 6.33
CA ARG A 186 -5.74 13.36 6.02
C ARG A 186 -5.88 12.99 4.55
N GLY A 187 -4.77 12.76 3.86
CA GLY A 187 -4.80 12.27 2.48
C GLY A 187 -5.50 10.91 2.38
N ILE A 188 -6.25 10.69 1.30
CA ILE A 188 -7.04 9.46 1.08
C ILE A 188 -6.09 8.29 0.76
N PRO A 189 -6.35 7.06 1.27
CA PRO A 189 -5.55 5.88 1.00
C PRO A 189 -5.35 5.57 -0.50
N ARG A 190 -4.26 4.86 -0.82
CA ARG A 190 -3.94 4.47 -2.21
C ARG A 190 -4.99 3.49 -2.74
N GLU A 191 -5.48 2.60 -1.88
CA GLU A 191 -6.45 1.56 -2.20
C GLU A 191 -7.78 2.16 -2.70
N GLU A 192 -8.14 3.36 -2.25
CA GLU A 192 -9.33 4.08 -2.69
C GLU A 192 -9.08 4.97 -3.91
N THR A 193 -7.88 5.54 -4.02
CA THR A 193 -7.58 6.56 -5.04
C THR A 193 -6.88 6.03 -6.28
N GLY A 194 -6.20 4.89 -6.20
CA GLY A 194 -5.30 4.37 -7.23
C GLY A 194 -4.12 5.28 -7.56
N ARG A 195 -3.86 6.33 -6.76
CA ARG A 195 -2.89 7.37 -7.11
C ARG A 195 -1.46 6.87 -6.99
N GLU A 196 -0.65 7.21 -7.99
CA GLU A 196 0.79 7.00 -7.98
C GLU A 196 1.52 8.35 -7.89
N HIS A 197 2.72 8.32 -7.34
CA HIS A 197 3.53 9.52 -7.25
C HIS A 197 4.17 9.84 -8.60
N TYR A 198 3.89 11.04 -9.12
CA TYR A 198 4.59 11.62 -10.26
C TYR A 198 5.74 12.51 -9.80
N SER A 199 6.89 12.41 -10.48
CA SER A 199 7.94 13.41 -10.33
C SER A 199 7.41 14.81 -10.65
N VAL A 200 8.09 15.84 -10.16
CA VAL A 200 7.69 17.24 -10.41
C VAL A 200 7.61 17.54 -11.91
N GLU A 201 8.53 17.00 -12.70
CA GLU A 201 8.55 17.15 -14.16
C GLU A 201 7.34 16.48 -14.82
N GLU A 202 7.03 15.23 -14.45
CA GLU A 202 5.86 14.51 -14.96
C GLU A 202 4.55 15.21 -14.58
N TYR A 203 4.44 15.67 -13.33
CA TYR A 203 3.27 16.39 -12.84
C TYR A 203 3.03 17.68 -13.64
N LYS A 204 4.10 18.43 -13.94
CA LYS A 204 4.04 19.62 -14.80
C LYS A 204 3.61 19.29 -16.22
N LYS A 205 4.13 18.21 -16.81
CA LYS A 205 3.71 17.78 -18.16
C LYS A 205 2.21 17.45 -18.20
N ILE A 206 1.70 16.73 -17.20
CA ILE A 206 0.28 16.35 -17.10
C ILE A 206 -0.60 17.60 -16.91
N THR A 207 -0.21 18.50 -16.01
CA THR A 207 -0.98 19.73 -15.73
C THR A 207 -0.96 20.69 -16.92
N ASN A 208 0.20 20.92 -17.54
CA ASN A 208 0.30 21.74 -18.75
C ASN A 208 -0.51 21.14 -19.89
N PHE A 209 -0.52 19.81 -20.06
CA PHE A 209 -1.33 19.16 -21.08
C PHE A 209 -2.84 19.40 -20.84
N LYS A 210 -3.32 19.26 -19.60
CA LYS A 210 -4.73 19.56 -19.24
C LYS A 210 -5.09 21.01 -19.53
N GLN A 211 -4.25 21.96 -19.10
CA GLN A 211 -4.44 23.38 -19.37
C GLN A 211 -4.43 23.67 -20.88
N THR A 212 -3.52 23.04 -21.63
CA THR A 212 -3.44 23.17 -23.09
C THR A 212 -4.71 22.63 -23.76
N LYS A 213 -5.28 21.52 -23.27
CA LYS A 213 -6.56 20.96 -23.76
C LYS A 213 -7.72 21.92 -23.52
N GLU A 214 -7.81 22.55 -22.35
CA GLU A 214 -8.84 23.55 -22.05
C GLU A 214 -8.72 24.80 -22.93
N ILE A 215 -7.50 25.31 -23.11
CA ILE A 215 -7.23 26.46 -23.98
C ILE A 215 -7.62 26.14 -25.43
N LEU A 216 -7.28 24.95 -25.93
CA LEU A 216 -7.64 24.49 -27.28
C LEU A 216 -9.15 24.45 -27.50
N ASN A 217 -9.91 23.97 -26.51
CA ASN A 217 -11.37 23.90 -26.60
C ASN A 217 -12.03 25.30 -26.62
N ASN A 218 -11.39 26.29 -25.98
CA ASN A 218 -11.92 27.65 -25.84
C ASN A 218 -11.49 28.61 -26.96
N MET A 219 -10.44 28.30 -27.74
CA MET A 219 -10.01 29.13 -28.87
C MET A 219 -11.01 29.06 -30.04
N LYS A 220 -11.60 30.21 -30.39
CA LYS A 220 -12.30 30.41 -31.67
C LYS A 220 -11.31 31.01 -32.68
N LEU A 221 -10.83 30.22 -33.65
CA LEU A 221 -10.12 30.78 -34.80
C LEU A 221 -11.10 31.58 -35.65
N LYS A 222 -10.98 32.90 -35.62
CA LYS A 222 -11.62 33.81 -36.56
C LYS A 222 -10.54 34.68 -37.17
N LEU A 223 -10.59 34.86 -38.49
CA LEU A 223 -9.82 35.90 -39.14
C LEU A 223 -10.38 37.24 -38.63
N PRO A 224 -9.52 38.21 -38.22
CA PRO A 224 -10.01 39.58 -37.99
C PRO A 224 -10.65 40.11 -39.29
N ASP A 225 -11.76 40.83 -39.18
CA ASP A 225 -12.38 41.48 -40.34
C ASP A 225 -11.43 42.58 -40.84
N ILE A 226 -10.74 42.30 -41.95
CA ILE A 226 -9.82 43.25 -42.59
C ILE A 226 -10.63 43.99 -43.66
N PRO A 227 -10.65 45.33 -43.68
CA PRO A 227 -11.25 46.08 -44.78
C PRO A 227 -10.58 45.67 -46.10
N ASP A 228 -11.39 45.50 -47.16
CA ASP A 228 -10.87 45.13 -48.46
C ASP A 228 -9.95 46.27 -48.97
N ILE A 229 -8.81 45.93 -49.58
CA ILE A 229 -7.80 46.92 -50.04
C ILE A 229 -8.43 47.88 -51.07
N THR A 230 -9.52 47.46 -51.70
CA THR A 230 -10.37 48.25 -52.60
C THR A 230 -11.04 49.46 -51.93
N ASP A 231 -11.16 49.48 -50.59
CA ASP A 231 -11.76 50.58 -49.82
C ASP A 231 -10.78 51.74 -49.54
N ILE A 232 -9.49 51.57 -49.83
CA ILE A 232 -8.50 52.65 -49.68
C ILE A 232 -8.63 53.59 -50.89
N ASN A 233 -9.32 54.71 -50.70
CA ASN A 233 -9.58 55.70 -51.74
C ASN A 233 -8.27 56.29 -52.29
N ILE A 234 -7.79 55.75 -53.43
CA ILE A 234 -6.52 56.13 -54.07
C ILE A 234 -6.64 57.55 -54.63
N ASN A 235 -6.01 58.51 -53.94
CA ASN A 235 -5.93 59.88 -54.41
C ASN A 235 -5.13 59.95 -55.72
N ARG A 236 -5.69 60.58 -56.76
CA ARG A 236 -5.24 60.56 -58.17
C ARG A 236 -3.78 60.99 -58.45
N LEU A 237 -3.02 61.44 -57.46
CA LEU A 237 -1.70 62.06 -57.61
C LEU A 237 -0.49 61.11 -57.48
N SER A 238 -0.63 59.89 -56.93
CA SER A 238 0.52 58.99 -56.63
C SER A 238 0.39 57.53 -57.13
N LYS A 239 -0.51 57.26 -58.09
CA LYS A 239 -0.86 55.90 -58.58
C LYS A 239 0.32 54.92 -58.73
N LYS A 240 1.44 55.32 -59.36
CA LYS A 240 2.60 54.42 -59.57
C LYS A 240 3.34 54.03 -58.29
N ARG A 241 3.38 54.91 -57.28
CA ARG A 241 4.00 54.60 -55.98
C ARG A 241 3.07 53.73 -55.15
N ASP A 242 1.77 54.03 -55.18
CA ASP A 242 0.75 53.30 -54.43
C ASP A 242 0.55 51.87 -54.98
N GLU A 243 0.54 51.68 -56.30
CA GLU A 243 0.53 50.35 -56.95
C GLU A 243 1.76 49.52 -56.56
N LYS A 244 2.95 50.14 -56.54
CA LYS A 244 4.19 49.45 -56.16
C LYS A 244 4.19 49.03 -54.68
N ILE A 245 3.62 49.84 -53.79
CA ILE A 245 3.44 49.50 -52.37
C ILE A 245 2.44 48.33 -52.22
N ILE A 246 1.34 48.35 -52.97
CA ILE A 246 0.35 47.27 -52.93
C ILE A 246 0.96 45.95 -53.40
N GLU A 247 1.68 45.95 -54.52
CA GLU A 247 2.23 44.72 -55.10
C GLU A 247 3.48 44.20 -54.40
N GLU A 248 4.41 45.08 -54.04
CA GLU A 248 5.70 44.65 -53.46
C GLU A 248 5.67 44.52 -51.94
N ILE A 249 4.70 45.14 -51.25
CA ILE A 249 4.67 45.19 -49.77
C ILE A 249 3.39 44.57 -49.20
N ILE A 250 2.20 44.92 -49.70
CA ILE A 250 0.92 44.48 -49.11
C ILE A 250 0.61 43.02 -49.50
N LYS A 251 0.56 42.70 -50.80
CA LYS A 251 0.25 41.34 -51.28
C LYS A 251 1.17 40.26 -50.70
N PRO A 252 2.51 40.44 -50.60
CA PRO A 252 3.39 39.43 -50.02
C PRO A 252 3.12 39.22 -48.52
N LYS A 253 2.82 40.29 -47.78
CA LYS A 253 2.47 40.20 -46.35
C LYS A 253 1.13 39.50 -46.16
N ASP A 254 0.13 39.80 -46.98
CA ASP A 254 -1.17 39.12 -46.93
C ASP A 254 -1.04 37.63 -47.24
N ASN A 255 -0.21 37.27 -48.22
CA ASN A 255 0.07 35.87 -48.53
C ASN A 255 0.74 35.16 -47.34
N VAL A 256 1.70 35.80 -46.67
CA VAL A 256 2.31 35.26 -45.43
C VAL A 256 1.27 35.10 -44.32
N ILE A 257 0.37 36.07 -44.12
CA ILE A 257 -0.70 35.99 -43.11
C ILE A 257 -1.65 34.83 -43.42
N GLN A 258 -2.04 34.64 -44.68
CA GLN A 258 -2.90 33.53 -45.11
C GLN A 258 -2.23 32.17 -44.92
N ASN A 259 -0.94 32.05 -45.26
CA ASN A 259 -0.17 30.82 -45.03
C ASN A 259 -0.06 30.51 -43.53
N LEU A 260 0.26 31.50 -42.69
CA LEU A 260 0.31 31.33 -41.23
C LEU A 260 -1.06 30.96 -40.64
N TYR A 261 -2.16 31.51 -41.18
CA TYR A 261 -3.50 31.12 -40.77
C TYR A 261 -3.80 29.66 -41.12
N GLN A 262 -3.45 29.24 -42.34
CA GLN A 262 -3.63 27.86 -42.79
C GLN A 262 -2.79 26.88 -41.96
N ASP A 263 -1.55 27.23 -41.64
CA ASP A 263 -0.67 26.44 -40.78
C ASP A 263 -1.23 26.32 -39.36
N ASN A 264 -1.73 27.42 -38.80
CA ASN A 264 -2.41 27.39 -37.50
C ASN A 264 -3.66 26.50 -37.52
N MET A 265 -4.49 26.57 -38.56
CA MET A 265 -5.64 25.67 -38.70
C MET A 265 -5.23 24.19 -38.77
N ASN A 266 -4.16 23.89 -39.50
CA ASN A 266 -3.62 22.52 -39.60
C ASN A 266 -3.11 22.03 -38.24
N LEU A 267 -2.37 22.87 -37.51
CA LEU A 267 -1.86 22.56 -36.18
C LEU A 267 -2.99 22.33 -35.17
N HIS A 268 -4.01 23.19 -35.17
CA HIS A 268 -5.21 23.01 -34.33
C HIS A 268 -5.90 21.68 -34.60
N ARG A 269 -6.07 21.31 -35.88
CA ARG A 269 -6.67 20.01 -36.25
C ARG A 269 -5.83 18.83 -35.73
N GLN A 270 -4.50 18.92 -35.80
CA GLN A 270 -3.61 17.87 -35.27
C GLN A 270 -3.71 17.76 -33.74
N LEU A 271 -3.68 18.89 -33.03
CA LEU A 271 -3.81 18.94 -31.57
C LEU A 271 -5.16 18.39 -31.10
N SER A 272 -6.26 18.73 -31.78
CA SER A 272 -7.59 18.17 -31.48
C SER A 272 -7.64 16.65 -31.66
N ARG A 273 -7.00 16.10 -32.71
CA ARG A 273 -6.91 14.64 -32.91
C ARG A 273 -6.13 13.97 -31.78
N GLN A 274 -4.99 14.53 -31.39
CA GLN A 274 -4.21 14.02 -30.27
C GLN A 274 -5.00 14.05 -28.96
N ALA A 275 -5.74 15.14 -28.71
CA ALA A 275 -6.59 15.25 -27.53
C ALA A 275 -7.70 14.18 -27.47
N GLN A 276 -8.30 13.82 -28.62
CA GLN A 276 -9.28 12.73 -28.71
C GLN A 276 -8.67 11.35 -28.42
N VAL A 277 -7.50 11.05 -29.00
CA VAL A 277 -6.80 9.77 -28.76
C VAL A 277 -6.45 9.61 -27.28
N ILE A 278 -6.00 10.68 -26.63
CA ILE A 278 -5.67 10.67 -25.21
C ILE A 278 -6.92 10.47 -24.34
N GLU A 279 -8.04 11.09 -24.70
CA GLU A 279 -9.31 10.89 -23.99
C GLU A 279 -9.82 9.45 -24.09
N GLU A 280 -9.67 8.83 -25.25
CA GLU A 280 -9.99 7.42 -25.43
C GLU A 280 -9.07 6.53 -24.58
N ALA A 281 -7.77 6.83 -24.57
CA ALA A 281 -6.79 6.12 -23.74
C ALA A 281 -7.09 6.27 -22.24
N GLU A 282 -7.49 7.46 -21.76
CA GLU A 282 -7.90 7.70 -20.38
C GLU A 282 -9.15 6.88 -20.01
N LYS A 283 -10.09 6.73 -20.95
CA LYS A 283 -11.29 5.90 -20.75
C LYS A 283 -10.92 4.43 -20.58
N TYR A 284 -10.10 3.88 -21.48
CA TYR A 284 -9.63 2.50 -21.38
C TYR A 284 -8.78 2.26 -20.13
N GLN A 285 -7.95 3.22 -19.73
CA GLN A 285 -7.17 3.11 -18.50
C GLN A 285 -8.08 3.01 -17.26
N LYS A 286 -9.10 3.87 -17.16
CA LYS A 286 -10.08 3.82 -16.06
C LYS A 286 -10.83 2.50 -16.01
N GLU A 287 -11.21 1.95 -17.17
CA GLU A 287 -11.90 0.66 -17.25
C GLU A 287 -10.97 -0.49 -16.81
N ARG A 288 -9.72 -0.48 -17.27
CA ARG A 288 -8.69 -1.44 -16.84
C ARG A 288 -8.44 -1.38 -15.33
N ASP A 289 -8.33 -0.18 -14.76
CA ASP A 289 -8.10 -0.01 -13.32
C ASP A 289 -9.28 -0.55 -12.48
N ARG A 290 -10.52 -0.35 -12.95
CA ARG A 290 -11.72 -0.96 -12.33
C ARG A 290 -11.68 -2.48 -12.37
N ILE A 291 -11.38 -3.06 -13.54
CA ILE A 291 -11.29 -4.52 -13.70
C ILE A 291 -10.18 -5.10 -12.80
N MET A 292 -9.04 -4.42 -12.69
CA MET A 292 -7.95 -4.83 -11.81
C MET A 292 -8.37 -4.79 -10.33
N ALA A 293 -9.03 -3.71 -9.90
CA ALA A 293 -9.52 -3.59 -8.53
C ALA A 293 -10.57 -4.66 -8.17
N ASP A 294 -11.48 -4.96 -9.10
CA ASP A 294 -12.49 -6.00 -8.91
C ASP A 294 -11.85 -7.40 -8.89
N ASN A 295 -10.86 -7.67 -9.74
CA ASN A 295 -10.08 -8.91 -9.68
C ASN A 295 -9.32 -9.07 -8.35
N GLU A 296 -8.71 -8.01 -7.83
CA GLU A 296 -8.04 -8.04 -6.52
C GLU A 296 -9.03 -8.37 -5.38
N LYS A 297 -10.23 -7.78 -5.40
CA LYS A 297 -11.29 -8.09 -4.43
C LYS A 297 -11.75 -9.54 -4.54
N LEU A 298 -11.99 -10.03 -5.76
CA LEU A 298 -12.36 -11.43 -6.00
C LEU A 298 -11.28 -12.39 -5.50
N HIS A 299 -10.00 -12.08 -5.70
CA HIS A 299 -8.90 -12.87 -5.15
C HIS A 299 -8.92 -12.90 -3.62
N CYS A 300 -9.14 -11.76 -2.96
CA CYS A 300 -9.27 -11.72 -1.50
C CYS A 300 -10.48 -12.52 -0.99
N GLU A 301 -11.62 -12.45 -1.67
CA GLU A 301 -12.81 -13.25 -1.30
C GLU A 301 -12.54 -14.75 -1.44
N VAL A 302 -11.91 -15.17 -2.53
CA VAL A 302 -11.52 -16.57 -2.74
C VAL A 302 -10.57 -17.06 -1.66
N ASP A 303 -9.58 -16.25 -1.28
CA ASP A 303 -8.62 -16.62 -0.24
C ASP A 303 -9.26 -16.69 1.15
N ASN A 304 -10.23 -15.80 1.44
CA ASN A 304 -11.02 -15.86 2.66
C ASN A 304 -11.88 -17.13 2.72
N ILE A 305 -12.58 -17.46 1.62
CA ILE A 305 -13.43 -18.67 1.54
C ILE A 305 -12.58 -19.92 1.71
N LYS A 306 -11.40 -20.00 1.08
CA LYS A 306 -10.46 -21.12 1.29
C LYS A 306 -10.07 -21.25 2.76
N THR A 307 -9.71 -20.15 3.40
CA THR A 307 -9.33 -20.14 4.81
C THR A 307 -10.48 -20.58 5.72
N GLU A 308 -11.71 -20.18 5.43
CA GLU A 308 -12.90 -20.65 6.17
C GLU A 308 -13.18 -22.14 5.94
N TYR A 309 -13.00 -22.61 4.70
CA TYR A 309 -13.16 -24.01 4.35
C TYR A 309 -12.17 -24.89 5.10
N ASP A 310 -10.88 -24.53 5.08
CA ASP A 310 -9.80 -25.26 5.77
C ASP A 310 -10.06 -25.34 7.29
N LYS A 311 -10.56 -24.25 7.89
CA LYS A 311 -10.96 -24.23 9.31
C LYS A 311 -12.11 -25.18 9.60
N LYS A 312 -13.16 -25.16 8.77
CA LYS A 312 -14.32 -26.04 8.94
C LYS A 312 -13.93 -27.50 8.76
N GLU A 313 -13.08 -27.80 7.79
CA GLU A 313 -12.54 -29.14 7.56
C GLU A 313 -11.78 -29.64 8.80
N PHE A 314 -10.87 -28.84 9.33
CA PHE A 314 -10.12 -29.16 10.54
C PHE A 314 -11.03 -29.35 11.77
N GLU A 315 -12.01 -28.47 11.98
CA GLU A 315 -12.97 -28.61 13.09
C GLU A 315 -13.79 -29.89 12.99
N LEU A 316 -14.19 -30.26 11.77
CA LEU A 316 -14.96 -31.46 11.52
C LEU A 316 -14.12 -32.71 11.81
N GLU A 317 -12.89 -32.75 11.30
CA GLU A 317 -11.94 -33.84 11.52
C GLU A 317 -11.62 -34.01 13.02
N TRP A 318 -11.40 -32.90 13.73
CA TRP A 318 -11.16 -32.91 15.17
C TRP A 318 -12.36 -33.44 15.96
N LYS A 319 -13.59 -33.03 15.62
CA LYS A 319 -14.82 -33.52 16.26
C LYS A 319 -15.00 -35.03 16.07
N TYR A 320 -14.82 -35.52 14.84
CA TYR A 320 -14.94 -36.95 14.57
C TYR A 320 -13.83 -37.76 15.25
N THR A 321 -12.58 -37.29 15.19
CA THR A 321 -11.44 -37.93 15.87
C THR A 321 -11.67 -38.05 17.38
N ASN A 322 -12.17 -36.99 18.03
CA ASN A 322 -12.50 -37.03 19.45
C ASN A 322 -13.64 -37.99 19.76
N LYS A 323 -14.67 -38.04 18.91
CA LYS A 323 -15.79 -38.97 19.10
C LYS A 323 -15.32 -40.42 18.97
N ILE A 324 -14.49 -40.72 17.98
CA ILE A 324 -13.86 -42.03 17.80
C ILE A 324 -13.03 -42.40 19.03
N ASN A 325 -12.13 -41.51 19.47
CA ASN A 325 -11.31 -41.74 20.66
C ASN A 325 -12.13 -42.01 21.93
N LYS A 326 -13.27 -41.33 22.10
CA LYS A 326 -14.18 -41.57 23.23
C LYS A 326 -14.83 -42.94 23.13
N LEU A 327 -15.37 -43.28 21.96
CA LEU A 327 -15.98 -44.59 21.70
C LEU A 327 -14.97 -45.72 21.90
N GLU A 328 -13.74 -45.58 21.42
CA GLU A 328 -12.68 -46.56 21.63
C GLU A 328 -12.34 -46.76 23.12
N LYS A 329 -12.31 -45.67 23.91
CA LYS A 329 -12.08 -45.77 25.36
C LYS A 329 -13.22 -46.52 26.05
N GLU A 330 -14.47 -46.19 25.71
CA GLU A 330 -15.64 -46.88 26.24
C GLU A 330 -15.63 -48.37 25.85
N ASN A 331 -15.30 -48.68 24.59
CA ASN A 331 -15.24 -50.06 24.11
C ASN A 331 -14.14 -50.86 24.81
N ARG A 332 -12.94 -50.28 24.99
CA ARG A 332 -11.86 -50.90 25.77
C ARG A 332 -12.26 -51.14 27.23
N PHE A 333 -13.04 -50.24 27.83
CA PHE A 333 -13.54 -50.43 29.19
C PHE A 333 -14.55 -51.57 29.25
N LEU A 334 -15.50 -51.63 28.31
CA LEU A 334 -16.48 -52.70 28.21
C LEU A 334 -15.80 -54.07 28.04
N HIS A 335 -14.80 -54.18 27.16
CA HIS A 335 -14.01 -55.41 27.02
C HIS A 335 -13.41 -55.86 28.37
N LYS A 336 -12.79 -54.95 29.12
CA LYS A 336 -12.22 -55.27 30.44
C LYS A 336 -13.28 -55.71 31.46
N VAL A 337 -14.46 -55.10 31.44
CA VAL A 337 -15.58 -55.48 32.31
C VAL A 337 -16.05 -56.89 31.96
N VAL A 338 -16.22 -57.19 30.68
CA VAL A 338 -16.59 -58.53 30.19
C VAL A 338 -15.54 -59.57 30.59
N ASP A 339 -14.25 -59.28 30.40
CA ASP A 339 -13.17 -60.20 30.78
C ASP A 339 -13.19 -60.49 32.29
N ARG A 340 -13.33 -59.46 33.14
CA ARG A 340 -13.45 -59.65 34.58
C ARG A 340 -14.71 -60.41 34.99
N PHE A 341 -15.81 -60.21 34.28
CA PHE A 341 -17.05 -60.93 34.55
C PHE A 341 -16.89 -62.42 34.21
N LYS A 342 -16.28 -62.76 33.06
CA LYS A 342 -15.93 -64.13 32.69
C LYS A 342 -15.10 -64.81 33.78
N GLU A 343 -14.01 -64.16 34.22
CA GLU A 343 -13.16 -64.70 35.30
C GLU A 343 -13.90 -64.86 36.64
N THR A 344 -14.79 -63.92 36.98
CA THR A 344 -15.57 -63.99 38.22
C THR A 344 -16.56 -65.15 38.19
N ILE A 345 -17.21 -65.38 37.04
CA ILE A 345 -18.10 -66.51 36.84
C ILE A 345 -17.31 -67.82 36.95
N ASP A 346 -16.15 -67.93 36.31
CA ASP A 346 -15.32 -69.14 36.40
C ASP A 346 -14.97 -69.44 37.87
N ILE A 347 -14.52 -68.43 38.63
CA ILE A 347 -14.22 -68.59 40.07
C ILE A 347 -15.47 -69.03 40.85
N PHE A 348 -16.63 -68.47 40.56
CA PHE A 348 -17.89 -68.80 41.22
C PHE A 348 -18.34 -70.23 40.92
N ILE A 349 -18.23 -70.67 39.67
CA ILE A 349 -18.56 -72.04 39.25
C ILE A 349 -17.60 -73.02 39.94
N THR A 350 -16.29 -72.76 39.91
CA THR A 350 -15.29 -73.57 40.62
C THR A 350 -15.63 -73.69 42.11
N TRP A 351 -16.04 -72.58 42.74
CA TRP A 351 -16.42 -72.54 44.14
C TRP A 351 -17.68 -73.36 44.43
N ILE A 352 -18.72 -73.26 43.58
CA ILE A 352 -19.94 -74.06 43.69
C ILE A 352 -19.62 -75.56 43.57
N CYS A 353 -18.85 -75.96 42.55
CA CYS A 353 -18.48 -77.37 42.36
C CYS A 353 -17.78 -77.94 43.60
N LYS A 354 -16.84 -77.19 44.19
CA LYS A 354 -16.16 -77.59 45.43
C LYS A 354 -17.09 -77.63 46.65
N LYS A 355 -18.06 -76.72 46.75
CA LYS A 355 -18.89 -76.58 47.96
C LYS A 355 -19.97 -77.66 48.05
N PHE A 356 -20.48 -78.11 46.91
CA PHE A 356 -21.59 -79.06 46.81
C PHE A 356 -21.15 -80.46 46.36
N ASP A 357 -19.84 -80.72 46.26
CA ASP A 357 -19.25 -81.99 45.80
C ASP A 357 -19.83 -82.45 44.45
N MET A 358 -20.18 -81.47 43.61
CA MET A 358 -20.61 -81.72 42.24
C MET A 358 -19.36 -82.07 41.42
N GLY A 359 -19.49 -83.03 40.50
CA GLY A 359 -18.38 -83.56 39.71
C GLY A 359 -17.64 -82.52 38.84
N GLU A 360 -16.89 -82.95 37.83
CA GLU A 360 -16.06 -82.05 37.02
C GLU A 360 -16.82 -80.81 36.50
N GLU A 361 -16.20 -79.64 36.66
CA GLU A 361 -16.71 -78.32 36.33
C GLU A 361 -17.30 -78.22 34.91
N ASN A 362 -16.64 -78.89 33.95
CA ASN A 362 -17.06 -78.94 32.55
C ASN A 362 -18.42 -79.65 32.35
N ASN A 363 -18.77 -80.62 33.19
CA ASN A 363 -20.07 -81.30 33.09
C ASN A 363 -21.20 -80.38 33.55
N LEU A 364 -20.98 -79.64 34.64
CA LEU A 364 -21.96 -78.66 35.15
C LEU A 364 -22.23 -77.55 34.14
N ILE A 365 -21.16 -77.00 33.54
CA ILE A 365 -21.27 -75.97 32.50
C ILE A 365 -22.03 -76.51 31.29
N ARG A 366 -21.68 -77.70 30.78
CA ARG A 366 -22.32 -78.30 29.61
C ARG A 366 -23.81 -78.58 29.84
N ASP A 367 -24.17 -79.08 31.03
CA ASP A 367 -25.57 -79.35 31.35
C ASP A 367 -26.38 -78.04 31.47
N PHE A 368 -25.82 -77.01 32.11
CA PHE A 368 -26.43 -75.68 32.17
C PHE A 368 -26.65 -75.07 30.78
N GLU A 369 -25.63 -75.09 29.92
CA GLU A 369 -25.69 -74.59 28.55
C GLU A 369 -26.75 -75.33 27.72
N ARG A 370 -26.81 -76.67 27.84
CA ARG A 370 -27.79 -77.50 27.13
C ARG A 370 -29.23 -77.26 27.61
N GLU A 371 -29.44 -77.16 28.92
CA GLU A 371 -30.77 -77.00 29.52
C GLU A 371 -31.38 -75.63 29.21
N ASN A 372 -30.55 -74.60 29.15
CA ASN A 372 -31.00 -73.22 28.92
C ASN A 372 -30.87 -72.79 27.46
N ASN A 373 -30.28 -73.63 26.60
CA ASN A 373 -30.02 -73.35 25.19
C ASN A 373 -29.24 -72.04 24.99
N ILE A 374 -28.18 -71.85 25.79
CA ILE A 374 -27.28 -70.71 25.73
C ILE A 374 -25.83 -71.18 25.85
N MET A 375 -24.88 -70.38 25.35
CA MET A 375 -23.47 -70.53 25.63
C MET A 375 -23.06 -69.55 26.73
N LEU A 376 -22.31 -70.03 27.72
CA LEU A 376 -21.80 -69.22 28.81
C LEU A 376 -20.74 -68.22 28.31
N ASP A 377 -19.99 -68.61 27.28
CA ASP A 377 -19.08 -67.73 26.55
C ASP A 377 -19.87 -66.70 25.72
N ALA A 378 -19.94 -65.49 26.25
CA ALA A 378 -20.68 -64.37 25.66
C ALA A 378 -20.29 -64.08 24.19
N GLU A 379 -19.03 -64.28 23.78
CA GLU A 379 -18.62 -64.03 22.40
C GLU A 379 -19.12 -65.13 21.45
N LYS A 380 -19.08 -66.39 21.90
CA LYS A 380 -19.62 -67.50 21.11
C LYS A 380 -21.13 -67.41 21.01
N GLN A 381 -21.80 -67.01 22.09
CA GLN A 381 -23.25 -66.78 22.11
C GLN A 381 -23.64 -65.70 21.10
N ILE A 382 -22.99 -64.53 21.11
CA ILE A 382 -23.28 -63.45 20.15
C ILE A 382 -23.04 -63.92 18.70
N LYS A 383 -21.91 -64.59 18.42
CA LYS A 383 -21.62 -65.14 17.07
C LYS A 383 -22.61 -66.20 16.62
N HIS A 384 -23.23 -66.92 17.55
CA HIS A 384 -24.28 -67.89 17.25
C HIS A 384 -25.58 -67.16 16.87
N GLU A 385 -25.98 -66.16 17.66
CA GLU A 385 -27.17 -65.34 17.40
C GLU A 385 -27.07 -64.52 16.10
N GLU A 386 -25.89 -63.98 15.78
CA GLU A 386 -25.66 -63.28 14.51
C GLU A 386 -25.81 -64.22 13.32
N ARG A 387 -25.22 -65.42 13.39
CA ARG A 387 -25.36 -66.43 12.33
C ARG A 387 -26.79 -66.92 12.16
N GLU A 388 -27.53 -67.10 13.25
CA GLU A 388 -28.96 -67.44 13.22
C GLU A 388 -29.80 -66.33 12.56
N LYS A 389 -29.48 -65.06 12.84
CA LYS A 389 -30.14 -63.92 12.19
C LYS A 389 -29.86 -63.88 10.69
N ASP A 390 -28.61 -64.10 10.27
CA ASP A 390 -28.22 -64.11 8.86
C ASP A 390 -28.91 -65.27 8.10
N LEU A 391 -28.92 -66.47 8.67
CA LEU A 391 -29.61 -67.65 8.11
C LEU A 391 -31.13 -67.44 8.00
N ASN A 392 -31.74 -66.77 8.97
CA ASN A 392 -33.16 -66.41 8.91
C ASN A 392 -33.41 -65.35 7.83
N PHE A 393 -32.50 -64.40 7.63
CA PHE A 393 -32.59 -63.41 6.57
C PHE A 393 -32.47 -64.05 5.17
N GLU A 394 -31.54 -64.99 4.98
CA GLU A 394 -31.37 -65.75 3.73
C GLU A 394 -32.58 -66.64 3.42
N LYS A 395 -33.20 -67.26 4.43
CA LYS A 395 -34.47 -67.99 4.28
C LYS A 395 -35.63 -67.07 3.89
N PHE A 396 -35.70 -65.85 4.43
CA PHE A 396 -36.71 -64.86 4.05
C PHE A 396 -36.54 -64.33 2.63
N VAL A 397 -35.30 -64.24 2.13
CA VAL A 397 -34.99 -63.80 0.75
C VAL A 397 -35.19 -64.93 -0.27
N SER A 398 -35.03 -66.20 0.10
CA SER A 398 -35.21 -67.36 -0.79
C SER A 398 -36.67 -67.84 -0.97
N VAL A 399 -37.63 -67.24 -0.25
CA VAL A 399 -39.08 -67.58 -0.31
C VAL A 399 -39.88 -66.52 -1.09
N LYS A 400 -39.20 -65.55 -1.72
CA LYS A 400 -39.73 -64.69 -2.79
C LYS A 400 -39.11 -65.10 -4.12
#